data_AF-A0A8C6VW96-F1
#
_entry.id   AF-A0A8C6VW96-F1
#
_cell.length_a   1.000
_cell.length_b   1.000
_cell.length_c   1.000
_cell.angle_alpha   90.00
_cell.angle_beta   90.00
_cell.angle_gamma   90.00
#
_symmetry.space_group_name_H-M   'P 1'
#
loop_
_entity.id
_entity.type
_entity.pdbx_description
1 polymer ?
#
loop_
_entity_poly.entity_id
_entity_poly.type
_entity_poly.pdbx_seq_one_letter_code
_entity_poly.pdbx_strand_id
1 'polypeptide(L)'
;MPLECPLALPPPPPPPVPGPPPPPPALAAPPSLTAKKKLYQTIASSKSPLEGDHTEACLLVRQRESRFRKDLQWILVNTYVPSLIQDGPQCGLVALWMATHLLQLQQAISMETVVQTAMRRGYTAQGEMFSASNLALLAEEVCGCKAELLSGGLSGCNGAAIFKHLWAGQPVLIPYDNDLNHEPCQRSGHRAHWAVASGVLMGLDQGSVNTEHTHTDPTLPWLHLAAETPDPCPIDSTTVKEVYILAKQGKSLRYRLWSLDSIAQNLDFQSRQTWA
;
A
#
# COMPACT_ATOMS: atom_id res chain seq x y z
N MET A 1 -42.28 65.80 74.98
CA MET A 1 -40.85 66.03 74.73
C MET A 1 -40.28 64.77 74.10
N PRO A 2 -40.15 64.70 72.76
CA PRO A 2 -39.58 63.53 72.09
C PRO A 2 -38.05 63.59 72.20
N LEU A 3 -37.45 62.51 72.72
CA LEU A 3 -36.00 62.30 72.77
C LEU A 3 -35.54 61.65 71.46
N GLU A 4 -34.62 62.31 70.78
CA GLU A 4 -33.93 61.82 69.58
C GLU A 4 -33.08 60.58 69.92
N CYS A 5 -33.24 59.51 69.12
CA CYS A 5 -32.37 58.33 69.13
C CYS A 5 -31.17 58.56 68.18
N PRO A 6 -29.92 58.20 68.57
CA PRO A 6 -28.77 58.31 67.67
C PRO A 6 -28.77 57.21 66.60
N LEU A 7 -28.36 57.60 65.38
CA LEU A 7 -28.19 56.75 64.20
C LEU A 7 -27.10 55.67 64.43
N ALA A 8 -27.44 54.41 64.19
CA ALA A 8 -26.51 53.29 64.21
C ALA A 8 -25.70 53.20 62.90
N LEU A 9 -24.39 52.96 63.03
CA LEU A 9 -23.44 52.82 61.91
C LEU A 9 -23.66 51.52 61.12
N PRO A 10 -23.38 51.51 59.80
CA PRO A 10 -23.56 50.33 58.97
C PRO A 10 -22.53 49.23 59.29
N PRO A 11 -22.89 47.94 59.11
CA PRO A 11 -22.03 46.82 59.42
C PRO A 11 -20.82 46.71 58.47
N PRO A 12 -19.70 46.13 58.94
CA PRO A 12 -18.49 45.96 58.15
C PRO A 12 -18.68 44.96 56.99
N PRO A 13 -17.92 45.11 55.89
CA PRO A 13 -18.02 44.23 54.73
C PRO A 13 -17.52 42.81 55.05
N PRO A 14 -18.07 41.79 54.36
CA PRO A 14 -17.69 40.39 54.56
C PRO A 14 -16.25 40.12 54.10
N PRO A 15 -15.59 39.09 54.69
CA PRO A 15 -14.24 38.71 54.33
C PRO A 15 -14.16 38.15 52.90
N PRO A 16 -13.01 38.29 52.22
CA PRO A 16 -12.82 37.81 50.85
C PRO A 16 -12.84 36.27 50.80
N VAL A 17 -13.44 35.76 49.72
CA VAL A 17 -13.58 34.31 49.46
C VAL A 17 -12.21 33.70 49.12
N PRO A 18 -11.88 32.49 49.63
CA PRO A 18 -10.64 31.80 49.27
C PRO A 18 -10.59 31.49 47.77
N GLY A 19 -9.44 31.74 47.13
CA GLY A 19 -9.21 31.36 45.74
C GLY A 19 -9.25 29.84 45.51
N PRO A 20 -9.49 29.38 44.27
CA PRO A 20 -9.51 27.96 43.96
C PRO A 20 -8.15 27.30 44.26
N PRO A 21 -8.13 26.03 44.70
CA PRO A 21 -6.88 25.32 44.97
C PRO A 21 -6.04 25.20 43.70
N PRO A 22 -4.70 25.17 43.83
CA PRO A 22 -3.81 24.95 42.69
C PRO A 22 -4.12 23.60 42.03
N PRO A 23 -3.95 23.49 40.69
CA PRO A 23 -4.12 22.23 40.00
C PRO A 23 -3.15 21.19 40.58
N PRO A 24 -3.58 19.91 40.70
CA PRO A 24 -2.69 18.86 41.16
C PRO A 24 -1.46 18.77 40.25
N PRO A 25 -0.27 18.46 40.79
CA PRO A 25 0.92 18.26 39.98
C PRO A 25 0.60 17.21 38.91
N ALA A 26 0.91 17.52 37.65
CA ALA A 26 0.71 16.60 36.54
C ALA A 26 1.37 15.27 36.90
N LEU A 27 0.55 14.23 37.09
CA LEU A 27 1.05 12.86 37.18
C LEU A 27 1.86 12.65 35.91
N ALA A 28 3.15 12.37 36.07
CA ALA A 28 4.00 11.98 34.95
C ALA A 28 3.25 10.90 34.19
N ALA A 29 3.05 11.12 32.89
CA ALA A 29 2.43 10.14 32.02
C ALA A 29 3.11 8.79 32.30
N PRO A 30 2.35 7.70 32.46
CA PRO A 30 2.97 6.39 32.61
C PRO A 30 3.96 6.22 31.46
N PRO A 31 5.17 5.68 31.71
CA PRO A 31 6.13 5.46 30.64
C PRO A 31 5.38 4.76 29.52
N SER A 32 5.31 5.42 28.36
CA SER A 32 4.71 4.89 27.15
C SER A 32 5.19 3.45 27.06
N LEU A 33 4.26 2.50 27.26
CA LEU A 33 4.53 1.09 27.00
C LEU A 33 4.95 1.09 25.54
N THR A 34 6.26 1.04 25.29
CA THR A 34 6.81 1.02 23.96
C THR A 34 6.09 -0.11 23.25
N ALA A 35 5.18 0.26 22.34
CA ALA A 35 4.37 -0.71 21.63
C ALA A 35 5.35 -1.74 21.08
N LYS A 36 5.22 -2.99 21.54
CA LYS A 36 6.19 -4.04 21.20
C LYS A 36 6.27 -4.09 19.68
N LYS A 37 7.38 -3.58 19.12
CA LYS A 37 7.58 -3.52 17.68
C LYS A 37 7.47 -4.93 17.13
N LYS A 38 6.65 -5.11 16.09
CA LYS A 38 6.50 -6.41 15.46
C LYS A 38 7.83 -6.81 14.80
N LEU A 39 8.08 -8.12 14.69
CA LEU A 39 9.33 -8.66 14.15
C LEU A 39 9.75 -8.01 12.81
N TYR A 40 8.81 -7.81 11.89
CA TYR A 40 9.08 -7.18 10.60
C TYR A 40 9.51 -5.71 10.72
N GLN A 41 8.96 -4.96 11.69
CA GLN A 41 9.36 -3.57 11.96
C GLN A 41 10.80 -3.51 12.47
N THR A 42 11.19 -4.44 13.35
CA THR A 42 12.56 -4.56 13.84
C THR A 42 13.52 -4.92 12.70
N ILE A 43 13.20 -5.92 11.88
CA ILE A 43 14.04 -6.32 10.75
C ILE A 43 14.21 -5.18 9.74
N ALA A 44 13.16 -4.39 9.50
CA ALA A 44 13.21 -3.28 8.56
C ALA A 44 14.00 -2.09 9.12
N SER A 45 13.99 -1.87 10.44
CA SER A 45 14.68 -0.72 11.07
C SER A 45 16.19 -0.70 10.86
N SER A 46 16.81 -1.83 10.50
CA SER A 46 18.25 -1.95 10.21
C SER A 46 18.58 -1.96 8.71
N LYS A 47 17.59 -1.69 7.83
CA LYS A 47 17.74 -1.79 6.38
C LYS A 47 17.17 -0.56 5.69
N SER A 48 17.78 -0.16 4.58
CA SER A 48 17.18 0.78 3.63
C SER A 48 16.49 0.01 2.49
N PRO A 49 15.35 0.51 1.98
CA PRO A 49 14.79 -0.01 0.74
C PRO A 49 15.72 0.33 -0.44
N LEU A 50 15.72 -0.54 -1.45
CA LEU A 50 16.41 -0.24 -2.70
C LEU A 50 15.51 0.63 -3.58
N GLU A 51 16.14 1.56 -4.30
CA GLU A 51 15.49 2.46 -5.24
C GLU A 51 15.85 2.12 -6.68
N GLY A 52 15.01 2.58 -7.60
CA GLY A 52 15.12 2.37 -9.03
C GLY A 52 14.10 1.39 -9.59
N ASP A 53 13.75 1.62 -10.85
CA ASP A 53 12.70 0.91 -11.56
C ASP A 53 12.99 -0.59 -11.68
N HIS A 54 14.23 -0.95 -11.99
CA HIS A 54 14.59 -2.35 -12.23
C HIS A 54 15.59 -2.93 -11.22
N THR A 55 16.26 -2.11 -10.40
CA THR A 55 17.36 -2.56 -9.52
C THR A 55 16.99 -3.75 -8.63
N GLU A 56 15.92 -3.62 -7.84
CA GLU A 56 15.49 -4.69 -6.93
C GLU A 56 14.79 -5.84 -7.67
N ALA A 57 14.09 -5.53 -8.75
CA ALA A 57 13.43 -6.53 -9.59
C ALA A 57 14.44 -7.47 -10.27
N CYS A 58 15.51 -6.93 -10.86
CA CYS A 58 16.61 -7.71 -11.44
C CYS A 58 17.27 -8.61 -10.40
N LEU A 59 17.53 -8.10 -9.19
CA LEU A 59 18.08 -8.93 -8.10
C LEU A 59 17.15 -10.09 -7.74
N LEU A 60 15.84 -9.86 -7.69
CA LEU A 60 14.84 -10.91 -7.43
C LEU A 60 14.77 -11.94 -8.56
N VAL A 61 14.79 -11.49 -9.82
CA VAL A 61 14.80 -12.38 -10.99
C VAL A 61 16.06 -13.22 -11.00
N ARG A 62 17.24 -12.63 -10.76
CA ARG A 62 18.51 -13.34 -10.68
C ARG A 62 18.53 -14.40 -9.58
N GLN A 63 18.03 -14.09 -8.38
CA GLN A 63 17.94 -15.06 -7.29
C GLN A 63 17.02 -16.26 -7.61
N ARG A 64 16.11 -16.09 -8.56
CA ARG A 64 15.10 -17.08 -8.97
C ARG A 64 15.30 -17.56 -10.41
N GLU A 65 16.47 -17.33 -11.00
CA GLU A 65 16.74 -17.54 -12.43
C GLU A 65 16.35 -18.95 -12.90
N SER A 66 16.61 -19.96 -12.08
CA SER A 66 16.29 -21.37 -12.38
C SER A 66 14.80 -21.67 -12.54
N ARG A 67 13.91 -20.76 -12.13
CA ARG A 67 12.46 -20.91 -12.27
C ARG A 67 11.95 -20.48 -13.64
N PHE A 68 12.73 -19.71 -14.40
CA PHE A 68 12.30 -19.16 -15.68
C PHE A 68 12.64 -20.10 -16.83
N ARG A 69 11.66 -20.30 -17.71
CA ARG A 69 11.80 -21.08 -18.94
C ARG A 69 12.82 -20.45 -19.88
N LYS A 70 13.73 -21.28 -20.39
CA LYS A 70 14.80 -20.86 -21.30
C LYS A 70 14.35 -20.76 -22.76
N ASP A 71 13.22 -21.39 -23.08
CA ASP A 71 12.64 -21.34 -24.42
C ASP A 71 11.81 -20.06 -24.66
N LEU A 72 11.58 -19.25 -23.61
CA LEU A 72 10.85 -17.99 -23.71
C LEU A 72 11.81 -16.79 -23.76
N GLN A 73 11.34 -15.70 -24.36
CA GLN A 73 11.94 -14.38 -24.27
C GLN A 73 11.29 -13.62 -23.12
N TRP A 74 12.11 -13.02 -22.24
CA TRP A 74 11.60 -12.38 -21.03
C TRP A 74 11.69 -10.86 -21.10
N ILE A 75 10.61 -10.18 -20.72
CA ILE A 75 10.56 -8.73 -20.60
C ILE A 75 9.97 -8.31 -19.25
N LEU A 76 10.64 -7.36 -18.59
CA LEU A 76 10.21 -6.72 -17.36
C LEU A 76 9.85 -5.26 -17.65
N VAL A 77 8.67 -4.87 -17.18
CA VAL A 77 8.24 -3.47 -17.07
C VAL A 77 7.96 -3.21 -15.61
N ASN A 78 8.64 -2.22 -15.02
CA ASN A 78 8.32 -1.77 -13.67
C ASN A 78 8.62 -0.28 -13.53
N THR A 79 7.80 0.42 -12.78
CA THR A 79 8.12 1.75 -12.28
C THR A 79 8.26 1.69 -10.77
N TYR A 80 9.28 2.36 -10.24
CA TYR A 80 9.57 2.33 -8.82
C TYR A 80 8.41 2.89 -7.99
N VAL A 81 8.01 2.12 -6.97
CA VAL A 81 7.22 2.61 -5.83
C VAL A 81 8.04 2.53 -4.55
N PRO A 82 7.92 3.51 -3.64
CA PRO A 82 8.64 3.49 -2.38
C PRO A 82 8.17 2.36 -1.47
N SER A 83 9.02 2.02 -0.51
CA SER A 83 8.68 1.05 0.53
C SER A 83 8.41 1.77 1.84
N LEU A 84 7.27 1.47 2.46
CA LEU A 84 6.93 1.95 3.79
C LEU A 84 6.47 0.79 4.65
N ILE A 85 7.07 0.66 5.83
CA ILE A 85 6.61 -0.32 6.82
C ILE A 85 5.40 0.24 7.54
N GLN A 86 4.29 -0.48 7.48
CA GLN A 86 3.05 -0.10 8.12
C GLN A 86 3.20 -0.05 9.65
N ASP A 87 2.49 0.89 10.23
CA ASP A 87 2.18 0.89 11.65
C ASP A 87 0.71 0.49 11.86
N GLY A 88 0.45 -0.37 12.85
CA GLY A 88 -0.89 -0.91 13.06
C GLY A 88 -1.51 -1.64 11.84
N PRO A 89 -2.84 -1.54 11.63
CA PRO A 89 -3.57 -2.22 10.57
C PRO A 89 -3.56 -1.49 9.20
N GLN A 90 -2.61 -0.60 8.97
CA GLN A 90 -2.59 0.33 7.81
C GLN A 90 -2.22 -0.27 6.44
N CYS A 91 -2.26 -1.59 6.27
CA CYS A 91 -1.77 -2.23 5.03
C CYS A 91 -2.39 -1.66 3.74
N GLY A 92 -3.70 -1.43 3.72
CA GLY A 92 -4.40 -0.86 2.55
C GLY A 92 -4.04 0.59 2.27
N LEU A 93 -3.94 1.41 3.33
CA LEU A 93 -3.56 2.83 3.21
C LEU A 93 -2.11 2.99 2.79
N VAL A 94 -1.22 2.14 3.30
CA VAL A 94 0.19 2.07 2.89
C VAL A 94 0.31 1.64 1.43
N ALA A 95 -0.43 0.62 1.00
CA ALA A 95 -0.42 0.20 -0.40
C ALA A 95 -0.91 1.32 -1.34
N LEU A 96 -1.98 2.02 -0.98
CA LEU A 96 -2.45 3.20 -1.72
C LEU A 96 -1.39 4.30 -1.76
N TRP A 97 -0.77 4.62 -0.63
CA TRP A 97 0.30 5.62 -0.58
C TRP A 97 1.51 5.26 -1.46
N MET A 98 1.91 3.99 -1.49
CA MET A 98 2.95 3.52 -2.41
C MET A 98 2.51 3.73 -3.87
N ALA A 99 1.25 3.42 -4.19
CA ALA A 99 0.70 3.58 -5.53
C ALA A 99 0.65 5.03 -6.03
N THR A 100 0.51 6.03 -5.15
CA THR A 100 0.43 7.44 -5.56
C THR A 100 1.69 7.92 -6.29
N HIS A 101 2.82 7.24 -6.07
CA HIS A 101 4.10 7.59 -6.71
C HIS A 101 4.10 7.27 -8.21
N LEU A 102 3.30 6.29 -8.66
CA LEU A 102 3.14 5.99 -10.08
C LEU A 102 2.25 7.00 -10.81
N LEU A 103 1.39 7.70 -10.08
CA LEU A 103 0.45 8.65 -10.67
C LEU A 103 1.10 10.01 -11.00
N GLN A 104 2.41 10.16 -10.78
CA GLN A 104 3.20 11.36 -11.09
C GLN A 104 2.52 12.68 -10.67
N LEU A 105 1.93 12.67 -9.48
CA LEU A 105 1.15 13.79 -8.98
C LEU A 105 2.04 15.02 -8.80
N GLN A 106 1.49 16.21 -9.09
CA GLN A 106 2.21 17.49 -8.92
C GLN A 106 2.68 17.73 -7.48
N GLN A 107 1.98 17.13 -6.50
CA GLN A 107 2.33 17.20 -5.10
C GLN A 107 2.38 15.80 -4.49
N ALA A 108 3.44 15.53 -3.72
CA ALA A 108 3.56 14.29 -2.96
C ALA A 108 2.47 14.21 -1.88
N ILE A 109 1.72 13.11 -1.87
CA ILE A 109 0.71 12.84 -0.85
C ILE A 109 1.42 12.27 0.38
N SER A 110 1.15 12.83 1.56
CA SER A 110 1.66 12.28 2.81
C SER A 110 0.78 11.12 3.30
N MET A 111 1.38 10.19 4.03
CA MET A 111 0.61 9.12 4.70
C MET A 111 -0.45 9.69 5.66
N GLU A 112 -0.16 10.81 6.32
CA GLU A 112 -1.11 11.47 7.21
C GLU A 112 -2.36 11.93 6.43
N THR A 113 -2.20 12.52 5.26
CA THR A 113 -3.32 12.92 4.39
C THR A 113 -4.20 11.73 4.01
N VAL A 114 -3.59 10.58 3.68
CA VAL A 114 -4.33 9.34 3.36
C VAL A 114 -5.13 8.87 4.57
N VAL A 115 -4.50 8.76 5.74
CA VAL A 115 -5.15 8.29 6.98
C VAL A 115 -6.26 9.23 7.41
N GLN A 116 -6.00 10.54 7.47
CA GLN A 116 -7.00 11.53 7.92
C GLN A 116 -8.20 11.60 6.96
N THR A 117 -7.97 11.46 5.66
CA THR A 117 -9.07 11.40 4.69
C THR A 117 -9.91 10.14 4.87
N ALA A 118 -9.28 8.99 5.05
CA ALA A 118 -9.99 7.73 5.32
C ALA A 118 -10.82 7.81 6.62
N MET A 119 -10.27 8.39 7.69
CA MET A 119 -10.98 8.59 8.96
C MET A 119 -12.14 9.58 8.82
N ARG A 120 -11.93 10.73 8.16
CA ARG A 120 -12.98 11.73 7.90
C ARG A 120 -14.16 11.14 7.13
N ARG A 121 -13.89 10.23 6.18
CA ARG A 121 -14.91 9.54 5.39
C ARG A 121 -15.55 8.36 6.11
N GLY A 122 -15.06 7.98 7.30
CA GLY A 122 -15.56 6.83 8.05
C GLY A 122 -15.17 5.49 7.43
N TYR A 123 -14.16 5.45 6.56
CA TYR A 123 -13.67 4.20 5.97
C TYR A 123 -12.80 3.39 6.93
N THR A 124 -12.29 4.03 7.97
CA THR A 124 -11.39 3.43 8.96
C THR A 124 -11.52 4.11 10.31
N ALA A 125 -11.31 3.38 11.39
CA ALA A 125 -11.21 3.91 12.75
C ALA A 125 -9.74 3.99 13.21
N GLN A 126 -8.88 3.04 12.82
CA GLN A 126 -7.48 2.94 13.28
C GLN A 126 -6.47 2.74 12.14
N GLY A 127 -6.91 2.84 10.89
CA GLY A 127 -6.10 2.66 9.68
C GLY A 127 -6.39 1.36 8.91
N GLU A 128 -7.22 0.47 9.44
CA GLU A 128 -7.72 -0.71 8.75
C GLU A 128 -8.51 -0.35 7.49
N MET A 129 -8.36 -1.14 6.43
CA MET A 129 -9.13 -1.01 5.20
C MET A 129 -9.66 -2.38 4.79
N PHE A 130 -10.96 -2.60 4.95
CA PHE A 130 -11.61 -3.88 4.66
C PHE A 130 -12.41 -3.89 3.36
N SER A 131 -12.62 -2.73 2.74
CA SER A 131 -13.45 -2.58 1.55
C SER A 131 -12.64 -2.06 0.37
N ALA A 132 -12.58 -2.85 -0.70
CA ALA A 132 -11.97 -2.43 -1.96
C ALA A 132 -12.70 -1.22 -2.57
N SER A 133 -14.03 -1.14 -2.40
CA SER A 133 -14.81 0.02 -2.84
C SER A 133 -14.45 1.29 -2.07
N ASN A 134 -14.26 1.20 -0.74
CA ASN A 134 -13.84 2.36 0.05
C ASN A 134 -12.41 2.79 -0.32
N LEU A 135 -11.52 1.83 -0.57
CA LEU A 135 -10.15 2.12 -1.00
C LEU A 135 -10.12 2.78 -2.38
N ALA A 136 -10.98 2.36 -3.30
CA ALA A 136 -11.15 3.01 -4.61
C ALA A 136 -11.62 4.46 -4.47
N LEU A 137 -12.70 4.70 -3.70
CA LEU A 137 -13.20 6.06 -3.43
C LEU A 137 -12.15 6.95 -2.75
N LEU A 138 -11.38 6.36 -1.82
CA LEU A 138 -10.27 7.05 -1.17
C LEU A 138 -9.19 7.43 -2.18
N ALA A 139 -8.82 6.52 -3.09
CA ALA A 139 -7.83 6.78 -4.13
C ALA A 139 -8.26 7.93 -5.04
N GLU A 140 -9.51 7.94 -5.49
CA GLU A 140 -10.04 9.02 -6.33
C GLU A 140 -9.97 10.38 -5.62
N GLU A 141 -10.32 10.44 -4.33
CA GLU A 141 -10.28 11.68 -3.56
C GLU A 141 -8.84 12.17 -3.28
N VAL A 142 -7.94 11.28 -2.83
CA VAL A 142 -6.60 11.70 -2.43
C VAL A 142 -5.69 11.93 -3.63
N CYS A 143 -5.84 11.14 -4.70
CA CYS A 143 -4.98 11.22 -5.88
C CYS A 143 -5.57 12.07 -7.00
N GLY A 144 -6.87 12.41 -6.95
CA GLY A 144 -7.54 13.06 -8.08
C GLY A 144 -7.56 12.18 -9.34
N CYS A 145 -7.45 10.86 -9.19
CA CYS A 145 -7.47 9.90 -10.29
C CYS A 145 -8.86 9.26 -10.43
N LYS A 146 -9.01 8.40 -11.44
CA LYS A 146 -10.15 7.49 -11.56
C LYS A 146 -9.70 6.10 -11.10
N ALA A 147 -10.46 5.48 -10.21
CA ALA A 147 -10.21 4.11 -9.78
C ALA A 147 -11.23 3.16 -10.43
N GLU A 148 -10.76 2.00 -10.88
CA GLU A 148 -11.63 0.95 -11.40
C GLU A 148 -11.62 -0.25 -10.46
N LEU A 149 -12.80 -0.64 -9.98
CA LEU A 149 -12.96 -1.83 -9.14
C LEU A 149 -13.25 -3.05 -10.00
N LEU A 150 -12.29 -3.97 -10.06
CA LEU A 150 -12.48 -5.26 -10.72
C LEU A 150 -13.08 -6.29 -9.75
N SER A 151 -14.11 -6.99 -10.21
CA SER A 151 -14.79 -8.07 -9.47
C SER A 151 -14.64 -9.39 -10.20
N GLY A 152 -14.68 -10.51 -9.48
CA GLY A 152 -14.55 -11.84 -10.08
C GLY A 152 -13.12 -12.35 -10.19
N GLY A 153 -12.19 -11.81 -9.39
CA GLY A 153 -10.82 -12.32 -9.27
C GLY A 153 -9.86 -11.80 -10.33
N LEU A 154 -8.72 -12.47 -10.52
CA LEU A 154 -7.62 -11.99 -11.39
C LEU A 154 -7.50 -12.75 -12.72
N SER A 155 -8.34 -13.76 -12.96
CA SER A 155 -8.32 -14.54 -14.20
C SER A 155 -9.15 -13.89 -15.32
N GLY A 156 -9.03 -14.44 -16.54
CA GLY A 156 -9.84 -14.04 -17.69
C GLY A 156 -9.63 -12.58 -18.11
N CYS A 157 -10.73 -11.87 -18.34
CA CYS A 157 -10.69 -10.46 -18.78
C CYS A 157 -10.03 -9.53 -17.76
N ASN A 158 -10.17 -9.81 -16.46
CA ASN A 158 -9.51 -9.02 -15.41
C ASN A 158 -7.99 -9.16 -15.50
N GLY A 159 -7.49 -10.38 -15.75
CA GLY A 159 -6.05 -10.60 -15.96
C GLY A 159 -5.50 -9.78 -17.11
N ALA A 160 -6.20 -9.76 -18.25
CA ALA A 160 -5.81 -8.93 -19.39
C ALA A 160 -5.87 -7.42 -19.10
N ALA A 161 -6.88 -6.96 -18.37
CA ALA A 161 -7.02 -5.56 -17.96
C ALA A 161 -5.89 -5.13 -17.01
N ILE A 162 -5.64 -5.91 -15.95
CA ILE A 162 -4.56 -5.69 -14.98
C ILE A 162 -3.21 -5.66 -15.68
N PHE A 163 -3.00 -6.60 -16.59
CA PHE A 163 -1.79 -6.66 -17.38
C PHE A 163 -1.56 -5.37 -18.17
N LYS A 164 -2.55 -4.95 -18.96
CA LYS A 164 -2.48 -3.73 -19.76
C LYS A 164 -2.25 -2.49 -18.87
N HIS A 165 -2.83 -2.48 -17.68
CA HIS A 165 -2.67 -1.41 -16.70
C HIS A 165 -1.23 -1.34 -16.18
N LEU A 166 -0.65 -2.46 -15.72
CA LEU A 166 0.73 -2.54 -15.25
C LEU A 166 1.74 -2.24 -16.35
N TRP A 167 1.48 -2.70 -17.58
CA TRP A 167 2.32 -2.40 -18.75
C TRP A 167 2.37 -0.89 -19.05
N ALA A 168 1.25 -0.19 -18.83
CA ALA A 168 1.18 1.27 -18.97
C ALA A 168 1.78 2.03 -17.77
N GLY A 169 2.48 1.34 -16.85
CA GLY A 169 3.07 1.93 -15.66
C GLY A 169 2.06 2.36 -14.60
N GLN A 170 0.82 1.86 -14.67
CA GLN A 170 -0.23 2.23 -13.72
C GLN A 170 -0.32 1.24 -12.56
N PRO A 171 -0.63 1.69 -11.33
CA PRO A 171 -0.66 0.84 -10.15
C PRO A 171 -1.90 -0.05 -10.09
N VAL A 172 -1.75 -1.26 -9.55
CA VAL A 172 -2.90 -2.12 -9.18
C VAL A 172 -2.84 -2.42 -7.69
N LEU A 173 -3.93 -2.13 -6.96
CA LEU A 173 -4.07 -2.50 -5.55
C LEU A 173 -4.72 -3.88 -5.44
N ILE A 174 -4.05 -4.81 -4.79
CA ILE A 174 -4.46 -6.21 -4.72
C ILE A 174 -4.77 -6.56 -3.25
N PRO A 175 -6.03 -6.83 -2.90
CA PRO A 175 -6.35 -7.50 -1.64
C PRO A 175 -5.94 -8.98 -1.74
N TYR A 176 -5.30 -9.52 -0.71
CA TYR A 176 -4.89 -10.92 -0.66
C TYR A 176 -4.70 -11.43 0.77
N ASP A 177 -4.71 -12.74 0.97
CA ASP A 177 -4.30 -13.33 2.24
C ASP A 177 -2.77 -13.49 2.31
N ASN A 178 -2.15 -12.84 3.29
CA ASN A 178 -0.69 -12.85 3.47
C ASN A 178 -0.23 -14.05 4.30
N ASP A 179 0.65 -14.89 3.76
CA ASP A 179 1.30 -15.95 4.53
C ASP A 179 2.50 -15.44 5.37
N LEU A 180 3.11 -16.31 6.18
CA LEU A 180 4.23 -15.98 7.07
C LEU A 180 5.44 -15.43 6.30
N ASN A 181 5.65 -15.91 5.08
CA ASN A 181 6.73 -15.43 4.22
C ASN A 181 6.34 -14.16 3.45
N HIS A 182 5.09 -13.68 3.51
CA HIS A 182 4.49 -12.63 2.67
C HIS A 182 4.14 -13.02 1.23
N GLU A 183 4.07 -14.31 0.91
CA GLU A 183 3.45 -14.76 -0.33
C GLU A 183 1.92 -14.80 -0.18
N PRO A 184 1.18 -14.67 -1.29
CA PRO A 184 -0.24 -14.95 -1.35
C PRO A 184 -0.54 -16.40 -0.95
N CYS A 185 -1.61 -16.58 -0.20
CA CYS A 185 -2.13 -17.88 0.20
C CYS A 185 -3.65 -17.87 0.23
N GLN A 186 -4.26 -19.01 0.52
CA GLN A 186 -5.71 -19.14 0.68
C GLN A 186 -6.05 -19.32 2.16
N ARG A 187 -6.54 -18.26 2.81
CA ARG A 187 -6.95 -18.26 4.23
C ARG A 187 -8.33 -17.63 4.43
N SER A 188 -9.17 -17.61 3.40
CA SER A 188 -10.55 -17.08 3.44
C SER A 188 -10.67 -15.69 4.08
N GLY A 189 -9.67 -14.84 3.88
CA GLY A 189 -9.66 -13.49 4.44
C GLY A 189 -9.15 -13.38 5.88
N HIS A 190 -8.90 -14.50 6.57
CA HIS A 190 -8.37 -14.48 7.95
C HIS A 190 -6.95 -13.90 8.04
N ARG A 191 -6.25 -13.75 6.91
CA ARG A 191 -4.97 -13.07 6.82
C ARG A 191 -5.00 -11.94 5.79
N ALA A 192 -6.17 -11.31 5.62
CA ALA A 192 -6.38 -10.24 4.66
C ALA A 192 -5.31 -9.15 4.82
N HIS A 193 -4.80 -8.74 3.68
CA HIS A 193 -3.70 -7.80 3.54
C HIS A 193 -3.82 -7.12 2.17
N TRP A 194 -3.05 -6.06 1.99
CA TRP A 194 -3.01 -5.31 0.74
C TRP A 194 -1.60 -5.22 0.20
N ALA A 195 -1.49 -5.24 -1.11
CA ALA A 195 -0.28 -4.96 -1.86
C ALA A 195 -0.55 -3.97 -2.98
N VAL A 196 0.49 -3.25 -3.38
CA VAL A 196 0.54 -2.53 -4.64
C VAL A 196 1.36 -3.35 -5.62
N ALA A 197 0.83 -3.56 -6.81
CA ALA A 197 1.57 -4.03 -7.98
C ALA A 197 1.97 -2.81 -8.82
N SER A 198 3.24 -2.77 -9.22
CA SER A 198 3.84 -1.65 -9.97
C SER A 198 4.50 -2.07 -11.28
N GLY A 199 4.54 -3.38 -11.54
CA GLY A 199 5.22 -3.92 -12.70
C GLY A 199 4.83 -5.35 -13.00
N VAL A 200 5.25 -5.80 -14.17
CA VAL A 200 4.98 -7.13 -14.72
C VAL A 200 6.22 -7.69 -15.41
N LEU A 201 6.46 -8.98 -15.19
CA LEU A 201 7.45 -9.78 -15.91
C LEU A 201 6.70 -10.81 -16.76
N MET A 202 7.05 -10.87 -18.04
CA MET A 202 6.42 -11.77 -19.00
C MET A 202 7.42 -12.69 -19.68
N GLY A 203 7.02 -13.94 -19.88
CA GLY A 203 7.66 -14.87 -20.80
C GLY A 203 6.83 -14.99 -22.08
N LEU A 204 7.42 -14.61 -23.22
CA LEU A 204 6.80 -14.65 -24.54
C LEU A 204 7.51 -15.65 -25.46
N ASP A 205 6.84 -16.05 -26.55
CA ASP A 205 7.49 -16.79 -27.63
C ASP A 205 8.70 -16.00 -28.17
N GLN A 206 9.77 -16.71 -28.58
CA GLN A 206 10.99 -16.09 -29.10
C GLN A 206 10.70 -15.16 -30.29
N GLY A 207 11.30 -13.97 -30.28
CA GLY A 207 11.13 -12.96 -31.32
C GLY A 207 9.87 -12.11 -31.18
N SER A 208 9.10 -12.28 -30.09
CA SER A 208 7.88 -11.48 -29.85
C SER A 208 8.15 -10.13 -29.19
N VAL A 209 9.33 -9.92 -28.59
CA VAL A 209 9.67 -8.65 -27.94
C VAL A 209 10.33 -7.70 -28.95
N ASN A 210 9.73 -6.52 -29.15
CA ASN A 210 10.43 -5.44 -29.83
C ASN A 210 11.58 -4.94 -28.95
N THR A 211 12.81 -5.10 -29.42
CA THR A 211 14.00 -4.74 -28.65
C THR A 211 14.42 -3.28 -28.81
N GLU A 212 13.84 -2.52 -29.74
CA GLU A 212 14.22 -1.14 -30.06
C GLU A 212 14.16 -0.21 -28.85
N HIS A 213 13.18 -0.40 -27.97
CA HIS A 213 12.96 0.41 -26.75
C HIS A 213 13.30 -0.37 -25.46
N THR A 214 14.13 -1.40 -25.58
CA THR A 214 14.55 -2.22 -24.43
C THR A 214 16.06 -2.16 -24.23
N HIS A 215 16.48 -2.38 -23.00
CA HIS A 215 17.88 -2.64 -22.67
C HIS A 215 17.98 -3.92 -21.83
N THR A 216 19.17 -4.48 -21.71
CA THR A 216 19.42 -5.66 -20.87
C THR A 216 20.29 -5.30 -19.68
N ASP A 217 20.03 -5.90 -18.54
CA ASP A 217 20.96 -5.85 -17.41
C ASP A 217 22.20 -6.72 -17.73
N PRO A 218 23.44 -6.23 -17.56
CA PRO A 218 24.64 -7.03 -17.85
C PRO A 218 24.72 -8.36 -17.07
N THR A 219 24.05 -8.44 -15.92
CA THR A 219 23.99 -9.64 -15.08
C THR A 219 22.84 -10.58 -15.46
N LEU A 220 21.90 -10.13 -16.30
CA LEU A 220 20.78 -10.89 -16.84
C LEU A 220 20.62 -10.57 -18.34
N PRO A 221 21.57 -10.99 -19.20
CA PRO A 221 21.55 -10.63 -20.63
C PRO A 221 20.35 -11.21 -21.40
N TRP A 222 19.64 -12.17 -20.80
CA TRP A 222 18.42 -12.77 -21.37
C TRP A 222 17.14 -12.00 -20.99
N LEU A 223 17.22 -11.03 -20.08
CA LEU A 223 16.08 -10.24 -19.60
C LEU A 223 16.07 -8.88 -20.28
N HIS A 224 15.00 -8.59 -21.01
CA HIS A 224 14.72 -7.26 -21.54
C HIS A 224 14.06 -6.38 -20.48
N LEU A 225 14.53 -5.16 -20.34
CA LEU A 225 13.98 -4.12 -19.48
C LEU A 225 13.42 -3.01 -20.36
N ALA A 226 12.15 -2.67 -20.19
CA ALA A 226 11.57 -1.53 -20.91
C ALA A 226 12.18 -0.22 -20.41
N ALA A 227 12.61 0.65 -21.34
CA ALA A 227 13.26 1.92 -20.99
C ALA A 227 12.26 3.05 -20.66
N GLU A 228 11.10 3.09 -21.34
CA GLU A 228 10.01 4.04 -21.14
C GLU A 228 8.66 3.33 -21.38
N THR A 229 7.51 3.97 -21.08
CA THR A 229 6.19 3.36 -21.30
C THR A 229 6.14 2.79 -22.71
N PRO A 230 6.01 1.46 -22.88
CA PRO A 230 6.33 0.87 -24.17
C PRO A 230 5.32 1.27 -25.24
N ASP A 231 5.71 1.05 -26.50
CA ASP A 231 4.82 0.87 -27.66
C ASP A 231 3.50 0.17 -27.28
N PRO A 232 2.41 0.34 -28.05
CA PRO A 232 1.12 -0.29 -27.76
C PRO A 232 1.30 -1.72 -27.28
N CYS A 233 0.76 -1.98 -26.09
CA CYS A 233 0.94 -3.22 -25.35
C CYS A 233 0.86 -4.43 -26.31
N PRO A 234 1.87 -5.31 -26.37
CA PRO A 234 2.05 -6.29 -27.44
C PRO A 234 1.02 -7.44 -27.45
N ILE A 235 -0.19 -7.21 -26.95
CA ILE A 235 -1.20 -8.25 -26.74
C ILE A 235 -1.78 -8.68 -28.08
N ASP A 236 -1.31 -9.84 -28.52
CA ASP A 236 -2.22 -10.95 -28.70
C ASP A 236 -2.01 -11.95 -27.55
N SER A 237 -3.08 -12.36 -26.87
CA SER A 237 -3.07 -13.30 -25.74
C SER A 237 -2.43 -14.66 -26.05
N THR A 238 -2.18 -14.94 -27.33
CA THR A 238 -1.56 -16.17 -27.83
C THR A 238 -0.05 -16.22 -27.59
N THR A 239 0.65 -15.07 -27.50
CA THR A 239 2.12 -15.02 -27.43
C THR A 239 2.67 -15.05 -26.01
N VAL A 240 1.91 -14.56 -25.04
CA VAL A 240 2.30 -14.55 -23.62
C VAL A 240 2.05 -15.93 -23.01
N LYS A 241 3.11 -16.57 -22.50
CA LYS A 241 3.04 -17.91 -21.89
C LYS A 241 3.08 -17.90 -20.37
N GLU A 242 3.77 -16.91 -19.79
CA GLU A 242 3.88 -16.76 -18.35
C GLU A 242 3.83 -15.29 -17.95
N VAL A 243 3.15 -15.00 -16.84
CA VAL A 243 3.00 -13.66 -16.28
C VAL A 243 3.29 -13.68 -14.80
N TYR A 244 4.15 -12.76 -14.36
CA TYR A 244 4.44 -12.50 -12.96
C TYR A 244 4.20 -11.03 -12.63
N ILE A 245 3.58 -10.77 -11.49
CA ILE A 245 3.37 -9.44 -10.95
C ILE A 245 4.50 -9.10 -9.99
N LEU A 246 5.06 -7.90 -10.13
CA LEU A 246 5.97 -7.32 -9.16
C LEU A 246 5.18 -6.44 -8.17
N ALA A 247 5.26 -6.77 -6.88
CA ALA A 247 4.43 -6.14 -5.85
C ALA A 247 5.18 -5.78 -4.55
N LYS A 248 4.71 -4.73 -3.86
CA LYS A 248 5.15 -4.31 -2.51
C LYS A 248 3.98 -4.26 -1.54
N GLN A 249 4.30 -4.38 -0.26
CA GLN A 249 3.31 -4.43 0.83
C GLN A 249 3.91 -3.95 2.16
N GLY A 250 3.07 -3.49 3.09
CA GLY A 250 3.49 -2.77 4.31
C GLY A 250 4.27 -3.55 5.39
N LYS A 251 4.52 -4.85 5.23
CA LYS A 251 5.30 -5.69 6.17
C LYS A 251 6.71 -5.99 5.64
N SER A 252 7.10 -5.48 4.47
CA SER A 252 8.43 -5.69 3.91
C SER A 252 8.92 -4.47 3.15
N LEU A 253 10.24 -4.27 3.13
CA LEU A 253 10.88 -3.26 2.30
C LEU A 253 11.13 -3.73 0.86
N ARG A 254 10.92 -5.03 0.59
CA ARG A 254 11.33 -5.71 -0.64
C ARG A 254 10.14 -5.92 -1.56
N TYR A 255 10.36 -5.78 -2.87
CA TYR A 255 9.47 -6.36 -3.87
C TYR A 255 9.28 -7.86 -3.68
N ARG A 256 8.14 -8.35 -4.18
CA ARG A 256 7.82 -9.75 -4.37
C ARG A 256 7.48 -9.97 -5.83
N LEU A 257 7.79 -11.18 -6.30
CA LEU A 257 7.46 -11.63 -7.64
C LEU A 257 6.49 -12.80 -7.52
N TRP A 258 5.28 -12.61 -8.00
CA TRP A 258 4.16 -13.54 -7.85
C TRP A 258 3.65 -13.98 -9.21
N SER A 259 3.49 -15.28 -9.45
CA SER A 259 2.81 -15.76 -10.66
C SER A 259 1.36 -15.28 -10.66
N LEU A 260 0.88 -14.74 -11.78
CA LEU A 260 -0.51 -14.29 -11.92
C LEU A 260 -1.48 -15.46 -11.66
N ASP A 261 -1.20 -16.64 -12.20
CA ASP A 261 -2.01 -17.84 -12.01
C ASP A 261 -2.09 -18.23 -10.54
N SER A 262 -0.96 -18.21 -9.84
CA SER A 262 -0.92 -18.52 -8.41
C SER A 262 -1.77 -17.54 -7.60
N ILE A 263 -1.73 -16.24 -7.89
CA ILE A 263 -2.56 -15.28 -7.15
C ILE A 263 -4.03 -15.47 -7.50
N ALA A 264 -4.36 -15.64 -8.79
CA ALA A 264 -5.72 -15.81 -9.25
C ALA A 264 -6.40 -17.01 -8.57
N GLN A 265 -5.71 -18.15 -8.49
CA GLN A 265 -6.22 -19.33 -7.79
C GLN A 265 -6.50 -19.07 -6.30
N ASN A 266 -5.67 -18.26 -5.63
CA ASN A 266 -5.85 -17.93 -4.23
C ASN A 266 -7.00 -16.91 -3.99
N LEU A 267 -7.29 -16.03 -4.96
CA LEU A 267 -8.31 -14.98 -4.85
C LEU A 267 -9.69 -15.37 -5.39
N ASP A 268 -9.75 -16.18 -6.45
CA ASP A 268 -11.02 -16.62 -7.05
C ASP A 268 -11.90 -17.38 -6.05
N PHE A 269 -11.28 -18.10 -5.10
CA PHE A 269 -12.00 -18.78 -4.03
C PHE A 269 -12.63 -17.81 -3.00
N GLN A 270 -12.05 -16.61 -2.82
CA GLN A 270 -12.56 -15.59 -1.88
C GLN A 270 -13.79 -14.86 -2.44
N SER A 271 -13.89 -14.69 -3.77
CA SER A 271 -15.04 -14.04 -4.41
C SER A 271 -16.38 -14.76 -4.21
N ARG A 272 -16.37 -16.01 -3.72
CA ARG A 272 -17.55 -16.79 -3.37
C ARG A 272 -18.08 -16.53 -1.96
N GLN A 273 -17.42 -15.68 -1.17
CA GLN A 273 -17.88 -15.28 0.15
C GLN A 273 -17.82 -13.77 0.28
N THR A 274 -18.99 -13.15 0.38
CA THR A 274 -19.16 -11.72 0.68
C THR A 274 -18.46 -11.41 2.00
N TRP A 275 -17.58 -10.40 1.98
CA TRP A 275 -17.02 -9.80 3.18
C TRP A 275 -18.16 -9.13 3.97
N ALA A 276 -18.50 -9.69 5.13
CA ALA A 276 -19.45 -9.14 6.09
C ALA A 276 -18.69 -8.53 7.27
#